data_AF-A0A0N4UHG0-F1
#
_entry.id   AF-A0A0N4UHG0-F1
#
_cell.length_a   1.000
_cell.length_b   1.000
_cell.length_c   1.000
_cell.angle_alpha   90.00
_cell.angle_beta   90.00
_cell.angle_gamma   90.00
#
_symmetry.space_group_name_H-M   'P 1'
#
loop_
_entity.id
_entity.type
_entity.pdbx_description
1 polymer ?
#
loop_
_entity_poly.entity_id
_entity_poly.type
_entity_poly.pdbx_seq_one_letter_code
_entity_poly.pdbx_strand_id
1 'polypeptide(L)'
;MDVHDTASVPRNVALVPGVVFTIEPGIYIRNGNDWVKREFHGIGMRVEDDLLLTESEAEVLTDECVKYASDIEILMKRYLIQDI
;
A
#
# COMPACT_ATOMS: atom_id res chain seq x y z
N MET A 1 -12.32 7.16 -15.91
CA MET A 1 -12.83 6.45 -14.72
C MET A 1 -12.41 5.02 -14.89
N ASP A 2 -11.20 4.77 -14.42
CA ASP A 2 -10.44 3.55 -14.62
C ASP A 2 -9.55 3.34 -13.38
N VAL A 3 -9.10 2.11 -13.11
CA VAL A 3 -8.17 1.85 -12.01
C VAL A 3 -6.86 2.62 -12.20
N HIS A 4 -6.32 2.60 -13.41
CA HIS A 4 -5.18 3.43 -13.81
C HIS A 4 -5.70 4.63 -14.62
N ASP A 5 -6.34 5.58 -13.94
CA ASP A 5 -6.97 6.72 -14.61
C ASP A 5 -5.94 7.68 -15.23
N THR A 6 -6.38 8.42 -16.26
CA THR A 6 -5.61 9.51 -16.88
C THR A 6 -4.23 9.14 -17.43
N ALA A 7 -4.10 7.97 -18.07
CA ALA A 7 -2.83 7.50 -18.63
C ALA A 7 -2.13 8.47 -19.63
N SER A 8 -2.86 9.44 -20.18
CA SER A 8 -2.32 10.50 -21.04
C SER A 8 -1.73 11.70 -20.28
N VAL A 9 -1.96 11.83 -18.97
CA VAL A 9 -1.42 12.90 -18.14
C VAL A 9 0.03 12.56 -17.74
N PRO A 10 1.02 13.46 -17.95
CA PRO A 10 2.40 13.19 -17.57
C PRO A 10 2.58 13.09 -16.04
N ARG A 11 3.42 12.16 -15.57
CA ARG A 11 3.68 11.93 -14.13
C ARG A 11 4.68 12.91 -13.49
N ASN A 12 5.18 13.88 -14.25
CA ASN A 12 6.16 14.88 -13.80
C ASN A 12 5.54 16.29 -13.65
N VAL A 13 4.21 16.39 -13.67
CA VAL A 13 3.49 17.64 -13.39
C VAL A 13 3.19 17.74 -11.90
N ALA A 14 3.08 18.97 -11.39
CA ALA A 14 2.64 19.19 -10.02
C ALA A 14 1.21 18.68 -9.83
N LEU A 15 0.96 17.96 -8.74
CA LEU A 15 -0.38 17.59 -8.33
C LEU A 15 -1.14 18.84 -7.88
N VAL A 16 -2.45 18.86 -8.15
CA VAL A 16 -3.36 19.93 -7.74
C VAL A 16 -4.48 19.37 -6.86
N PRO A 17 -5.09 20.17 -5.97
CA PRO A 17 -6.23 19.75 -5.19
C PRO A 17 -7.34 19.12 -6.06
N GLY A 18 -7.94 18.04 -5.57
CA GLY A 18 -8.95 17.24 -6.26
C GLY A 18 -8.42 16.01 -7.00
N VAL A 19 -7.10 15.86 -7.15
CA VAL A 19 -6.50 14.66 -7.74
C VAL A 19 -6.53 13.49 -6.75
N VAL A 20 -6.99 12.34 -7.21
CA VAL A 20 -6.94 11.06 -6.49
C VAL A 20 -5.88 10.15 -7.11
N PHE A 21 -5.03 9.54 -6.30
CA PHE A 21 -3.94 8.68 -6.74
C PHE A 21 -3.53 7.66 -5.67
N THR A 22 -2.89 6.57 -6.08
CA THR A 22 -2.35 5.55 -5.16
C THR A 22 -0.97 5.94 -4.63
N ILE A 23 -0.68 5.54 -3.40
CA ILE A 23 0.70 5.40 -2.90
C ILE A 23 0.90 3.94 -2.52
N GLU A 24 1.74 3.24 -3.28
CA GLU A 24 1.79 1.78 -3.29
C GLU A 24 3.23 1.19 -3.20
N PRO A 25 4.07 1.60 -2.23
CA PRO A 25 5.43 1.07 -2.11
C PRO A 25 5.45 -0.44 -1.88
N GLY A 26 6.34 -1.13 -2.59
CA GLY A 26 6.52 -2.58 -2.46
C GLY A 26 7.98 -3.02 -2.58
N ILE A 27 8.27 -4.17 -1.96
CA ILE A 27 9.56 -4.87 -2.04
C ILE A 27 9.33 -6.32 -2.40
N TYR A 28 10.13 -6.84 -3.34
CA TYR A 28 10.01 -8.20 -3.84
C TYR A 28 11.40 -8.83 -3.91
N ILE A 29 11.62 -9.90 -3.13
CA ILE A 29 12.91 -10.57 -3.02
C ILE A 29 12.81 -11.93 -3.69
N ARG A 30 13.46 -12.06 -4.86
CA ARG A 30 13.47 -13.34 -5.59
C ARG A 30 14.13 -14.46 -4.77
N ASN A 31 13.71 -15.69 -5.02
CA ASN A 31 14.43 -16.88 -4.56
C ASN A 31 15.84 -16.91 -5.16
N GLY A 32 16.83 -17.31 -4.36
CA GLY A 32 18.23 -17.38 -4.81
C GLY A 32 18.83 -16.00 -5.11
N ASN A 33 18.42 -14.97 -4.36
CA ASN A 33 19.12 -13.69 -4.39
C ASN A 33 20.38 -13.78 -3.53
N ASP A 34 21.55 -13.87 -4.17
CA ASP A 34 22.83 -14.04 -3.47
C ASP A 34 23.27 -12.80 -2.66
N TRP A 35 22.60 -11.66 -2.85
CA TRP A 35 22.94 -10.41 -2.17
C TRP A 35 22.08 -10.17 -0.92
N VAL A 36 21.10 -11.04 -0.67
CA VAL A 36 20.15 -10.92 0.45
C VAL A 36 20.20 -12.20 1.28
N LYS A 37 20.08 -12.07 2.60
CA LYS A 37 20.05 -13.22 3.49
C LYS A 37 18.89 -14.16 3.16
N ARG A 38 19.11 -15.46 3.35
CA ARG A 38 18.19 -16.53 2.93
C ARG A 38 16.81 -16.42 3.59
N GLU A 39 16.72 -15.90 4.82
CA GLU A 39 15.44 -15.73 5.51
C GLU A 39 14.46 -14.77 4.80
N PHE A 40 14.96 -13.92 3.90
CA PHE A 40 14.11 -12.99 3.15
C PHE A 40 13.76 -13.46 1.74
N HIS A 41 14.30 -14.60 1.30
CA HIS A 41 14.06 -15.10 -0.06
C HIS A 41 12.58 -15.47 -0.25
N GLY A 42 12.01 -15.10 -1.39
CA GLY A 42 10.62 -15.40 -1.73
C GLY A 42 9.59 -14.49 -1.07
N ILE A 43 10.02 -13.50 -0.28
CA ILE A 43 9.12 -12.53 0.35
C ILE A 43 8.80 -11.43 -0.66
N GLY A 44 7.49 -11.17 -0.83
CA GLY A 44 6.95 -10.01 -1.53
C GLY A 44 5.95 -9.29 -0.64
N MET A 45 6.08 -7.98 -0.52
CA MET A 45 5.20 -7.13 0.28
C MET A 45 4.91 -5.83 -0.47
N ARG A 46 3.66 -5.37 -0.45
CA ARG A 46 3.23 -4.04 -0.86
C ARG A 46 2.17 -3.55 0.10
N VAL A 47 2.25 -2.28 0.47
CA VAL A 47 1.18 -1.58 1.19
C VAL A 47 0.72 -0.46 0.28
N GLU A 48 -0.58 -0.31 0.14
CA GLU A 48 -1.20 0.58 -0.84
C GLU A 48 -2.40 1.28 -0.21
N ASP A 49 -2.48 2.58 -0.44
CA ASP A 49 -3.61 3.42 -0.06
C ASP A 49 -4.00 4.34 -1.21
N ASP A 50 -5.28 4.73 -1.24
CA ASP A 50 -5.82 5.76 -2.12
C ASP A 50 -5.81 7.11 -1.41
N LEU A 51 -5.22 8.13 -2.04
CA LEU A 51 -5.12 9.48 -1.48
C LEU A 51 -5.86 10.49 -2.36
N LEU A 52 -6.60 11.38 -1.72
CA LEU A 52 -7.14 12.60 -2.31
C LEU A 52 -6.25 13.78 -1.89
N LEU A 53 -5.66 14.49 -2.85
CA LEU A 53 -4.99 15.76 -2.54
C LEU A 53 -6.03 16.85 -2.29
N THR A 54 -6.04 17.42 -1.08
CA THR A 54 -6.88 18.59 -0.75
C THR A 54 -6.07 19.89 -0.86
N GLU A 55 -6.68 21.03 -0.56
CA GLU A 55 -6.01 22.34 -0.53
C GLU A 55 -4.91 22.43 0.56
N SER A 56 -5.01 21.65 1.63
CA SER A 56 -4.12 21.73 2.80
C SER A 56 -3.24 20.49 2.99
N GLU A 57 -3.81 19.30 2.84
CA GLU A 57 -3.13 18.02 3.08
C GLU A 57 -3.66 16.91 2.15
N ALA A 58 -3.05 15.73 2.19
CA ALA A 58 -3.59 14.56 1.52
C ALA A 58 -4.50 13.79 2.47
N GLU A 59 -5.74 13.55 2.07
CA GLU A 59 -6.70 12.69 2.77
C GLU A 59 -6.49 11.24 2.33
N VAL A 60 -6.45 10.31 3.29
CA VAL A 60 -6.32 8.87 3.03
C VAL A 60 -7.71 8.26 2.96
N LEU A 61 -8.18 7.94 1.75
CA LEU A 61 -9.54 7.45 1.51
C LEU A 61 -9.74 6.00 1.98
N THR A 62 -8.65 5.24 2.13
CA THR A 62 -8.63 3.82 2.50
C THR A 62 -8.15 3.57 3.93
N ASP A 63 -8.20 4.59 4.80
CA ASP A 63 -7.59 4.51 6.13
C ASP A 63 -8.26 3.49 7.08
N GLU A 64 -9.48 3.07 6.77
CA GLU A 64 -10.18 2.03 7.54
C GLU A 64 -9.47 0.66 7.51
N CYS A 65 -8.62 0.40 6.50
CA CYS A 65 -7.85 -0.83 6.41
C CYS A 65 -6.59 -0.74 7.28
N VAL A 66 -6.52 -1.56 8.34
CA VAL A 66 -5.33 -1.61 9.20
C VAL A 66 -4.10 -2.11 8.43
N LYS A 67 -2.98 -1.39 8.59
CA LYS A 67 -1.74 -1.62 7.83
C LYS A 67 -0.48 -1.69 8.68
N TYR A 68 -0.56 -1.32 9.96
CA TYR A 68 0.53 -1.57 10.91
C TYR A 68 0.56 -3.05 11.29
N ALA A 69 1.77 -3.63 11.35
CA ALA A 69 1.95 -5.04 11.66
C ALA A 69 1.27 -5.45 12.98
N SER A 70 1.35 -4.61 14.02
CA SER A 70 0.69 -4.87 15.30
C SER A 70 -0.84 -4.93 15.19
N ASP A 71 -1.43 -4.02 14.43
CA ASP A 71 -2.88 -3.94 14.27
C ASP A 71 -3.39 -5.13 13.45
N ILE A 72 -2.65 -5.51 12.41
CA ILE A 72 -2.91 -6.73 11.63
C ILE A 72 -2.83 -7.96 12.54
N GLU A 73 -1.78 -8.10 13.36
CA GLU A 73 -1.66 -9.24 14.28
C GLU A 73 -2.81 -9.29 15.29
N ILE A 74 -3.22 -8.14 15.85
CA ILE A 74 -4.35 -8.04 16.77
C ILE A 74 -5.64 -8.44 16.06
N LEU A 75 -5.88 -7.92 14.86
CA LEU A 75 -7.06 -8.23 14.06
C LEU A 75 -7.14 -9.73 13.77
N MET A 76 -6.05 -10.33 13.29
CA MET A 76 -5.97 -11.76 12.97
C MET A 76 -6.18 -12.64 14.21
N LYS A 77 -5.58 -12.27 15.35
CA LYS A 77 -5.78 -13.00 16.63
C LYS A 77 -7.24 -12.99 17.09
N ARG A 78 -7.94 -11.87 16.91
CA ARG A 78 -9.36 -11.76 17.28
C ARG A 78 -10.25 -12.75 16.54
N TYR A 79 -9.97 -13.02 15.27
CA TYR A 79 -10.77 -13.96 14.47
C TYR A 79 -10.34 -15.41 14.65
N LEU A 80 -9.04 -15.70 14.79
CA LEU A 80 -8.56 -17.06 15.01
C LEU A 80 -9.05 -17.70 16.32
N ILE A 81 -9.36 -16.89 17.34
CA ILE A 81 -9.88 -17.37 18.62
C ILE A 81 -11.40 -17.61 18.55
N GLN A 82 -12.12 -17.05 17.57
CA GLN A 82 -13.57 -17.27 17.43
C GLN A 82 -13.91 -18.58 16.70
N ASP A 83 -12.96 -19.17 15.99
CA ASP A 83 -13.12 -20.44 15.25
C ASP A 83 -12.62 -21.68 16.04
N ILE A 84 -12.35 -21.55 17.35
CA ILE A 84 -11.98 -22.65 18.27
C ILE A 84 -12.95 -22.67 19.45
#